data_AF-A0A822GCB2-F1
#
_entry.id   AF-A0A822GCB2-F1
#
_cell.length_a   1.000
_cell.length_b   1.000
_cell.length_c   1.000
_cell.angle_alpha   90.00
_cell.angle_beta   90.00
_cell.angle_gamma   90.00
#
_symmetry.space_group_name_H-M   'P 1'
#
loop_
_entity.id
_entity.type
_entity.pdbx_description
1 polymer ?
#
loop_
_entity_poly.entity_id
_entity_poly.type
_entity_poly.pdbx_seq_one_letter_code
_entity_poly.pdbx_strand_id
1 'polypeptide(L)'
;MNSSCYITADSNIILVFFIIGFFLSIIGCILNLCSCLLFIRTKSLFNTPYAIFIIALSIIDIIKIIAEYFIHLLFVYIQHPYFVCSITWFLTMTSENISYAFLGALGNV
;
A
#
# COMPACT_ATOMS: atom_id res chain seq x y z
N MET A 1 -38.72 -8.69 -10.24
CA MET A 1 -37.78 -9.81 -10.00
C MET A 1 -36.53 -9.23 -9.36
N ASN A 2 -36.48 -9.22 -8.02
CA ASN A 2 -35.30 -8.80 -7.26
C ASN A 2 -34.36 -10.01 -7.15
N SER A 3 -33.49 -10.20 -8.15
CA SER A 3 -32.35 -11.09 -7.99
C SER A 3 -31.28 -10.36 -7.20
N SER A 4 -31.39 -10.39 -5.87
CA SER A 4 -30.25 -10.11 -4.99
C SER A 4 -29.19 -11.16 -5.29
N CYS A 5 -28.23 -10.82 -6.14
CA CYS A 5 -27.07 -11.65 -6.42
C CYS A 5 -26.22 -11.69 -5.14
N TYR A 6 -26.47 -12.69 -4.30
CA TYR A 6 -25.59 -13.02 -3.19
C TYR A 6 -24.32 -13.62 -3.80
N ILE A 7 -23.31 -12.78 -4.02
CA ILE A 7 -21.95 -13.24 -4.27
C ILE A 7 -21.46 -13.81 -2.93
N THR A 8 -21.72 -15.08 -2.69
CA THR A 8 -21.11 -15.82 -1.58
C THR A 8 -19.69 -16.18 -2.00
N ALA A 9 -18.75 -15.26 -1.79
CA ALA A 9 -17.33 -15.60 -1.88
C ALA A 9 -17.03 -16.64 -0.79
N ASP A 10 -16.46 -17.78 -1.19
CA ASP A 10 -16.10 -18.86 -0.27
C ASP A 10 -15.16 -18.32 0.81
N SER A 11 -15.50 -18.54 2.07
CA SER A 11 -14.70 -18.10 3.22
C SER A 11 -13.25 -18.57 3.17
N ASN A 12 -13.00 -19.75 2.58
CA ASN A 12 -11.65 -20.27 2.41
C ASN A 12 -10.84 -19.46 1.38
N ILE A 13 -11.49 -19.01 0.30
CA ILE A 13 -10.86 -18.17 -0.71
C ILE A 13 -10.49 -16.82 -0.10
N ILE A 14 -11.39 -16.22 0.68
CA ILE A 14 -11.13 -14.95 1.39
C ILE A 14 -9.91 -15.11 2.32
N LEU A 15 -9.85 -16.20 3.09
CA LEU A 15 -8.73 -16.48 4.00
C LEU A 15 -7.39 -16.61 3.25
N VAL A 16 -7.37 -17.32 2.11
CA VAL A 16 -6.17 -17.47 1.28
C VAL A 16 -5.70 -16.12 0.75
N PHE A 17 -6.62 -15.27 0.27
CA PHE A 17 -6.29 -13.91 -0.17
C PHE A 17 -5.70 -13.05 0.96
N PHE A 18 -6.21 -13.18 2.18
CA PHE A 18 -5.66 -12.50 3.36
C PHE A 18 -4.22 -12.94 3.67
N ILE A 19 -3.96 -14.25 3.65
CA ILE A 19 -2.63 -14.80 3.91
C ILE A 19 -1.64 -14.33 2.85
N ILE A 20 -2.02 -14.41 1.57
CA ILE A 20 -1.18 -13.95 0.46
C ILE A 20 -0.92 -12.44 0.58
N GLY A 21 -1.97 -11.64 0.85
CA GLY A 21 -1.86 -10.20 1.05
C GLY A 21 -0.93 -9.82 2.22
N PHE A 22 -0.92 -10.60 3.30
CA PHE A 22 0.00 -10.41 4.42
C PHE A 22 1.46 -10.64 4.04
N PHE A 23 1.77 -11.69 3.28
CA PHE A 23 3.14 -11.92 2.83
C PHE A 23 3.61 -10.82 1.87
N LEU A 24 2.73 -10.38 0.96
CA LEU A 24 3.00 -9.26 0.05
C LEU A 24 3.25 -7.96 0.83
N SER A 25 2.48 -7.67 1.87
CA SER A 25 2.66 -6.46 2.69
C SER A 25 3.99 -6.48 3.43
N ILE A 26 4.40 -7.62 3.99
CA ILE A 26 5.72 -7.78 4.62
C ILE A 26 6.84 -7.52 3.60
N ILE A 27 6.77 -8.13 2.42
CA ILE A 27 7.78 -7.97 1.38
C ILE A 27 7.85 -6.50 0.94
N GLY A 28 6.71 -5.85 0.71
CA GLY A 28 6.63 -4.44 0.34
C GLY A 28 7.25 -3.51 1.39
N CYS A 29 6.98 -3.75 2.68
CA CYS A 29 7.61 -3.01 3.77
C CYS A 29 9.13 -3.20 3.81
N ILE A 30 9.62 -4.43 3.63
CA ILE A 30 11.06 -4.73 3.61
C ILE A 30 11.75 -4.00 2.45
N LEU A 31 11.19 -4.06 1.25
CA LEU A 31 11.75 -3.40 0.07
C LEU A 31 11.81 -1.87 0.23
N ASN A 32 10.78 -1.26 0.80
CA ASN A 32 10.77 0.17 1.09
C ASN A 32 11.77 0.56 2.19
N LEU A 33 11.91 -0.25 3.24
CA LEU A 33 12.95 -0.06 4.26
C LEU A 33 14.35 -0.17 3.66
N CYS A 34 14.58 -1.17 2.80
CA CYS A 34 15.84 -1.31 2.08
C CYS A 34 16.14 -0.09 1.20
N SER A 35 15.13 0.45 0.52
CA SER A 35 15.24 1.67 -0.29
C SER A 35 15.65 2.86 0.58
N CYS A 36 14.97 3.09 1.71
CA CYS A 36 15.37 4.11 2.67
C CYS A 36 16.85 3.94 3.10
N LEU A 37 17.26 2.74 3.49
CA LEU A 37 18.62 2.48 3.96
C LEU A 37 19.67 2.70 2.87
N LEU A 38 19.38 2.31 1.62
CA LEU A 38 20.26 2.52 0.47
C LEU A 38 20.48 4.02 0.21
N PHE A 39 19.41 4.81 0.17
CA PHE A 39 19.51 6.24 -0.12
C PHE A 39 20.08 7.04 1.06
N ILE A 40 19.94 6.56 2.30
CA ILE A 40 20.61 7.14 3.47
C ILE A 40 22.11 6.84 3.49
N ARG A 41 22.54 5.63 3.09
CA ARG A 41 23.96 5.21 3.20
C ARG A 41 24.81 5.55 1.98
N THR A 42 24.22 5.69 0.81
CA THR A 42 24.99 5.89 -0.43
C THR A 42 25.54 7.31 -0.52
N LYS A 43 26.86 7.47 -0.32
CA LYS A 43 27.55 8.78 -0.31
C LYS A 43 27.34 9.62 -1.57
N SER A 44 27.13 9.01 -2.74
CA SER A 44 26.89 9.74 -3.99
C SER A 44 25.46 10.29 -4.13
N LEU A 45 24.52 9.77 -3.34
CA LEU A 45 23.10 10.13 -3.38
C LEU A 45 22.68 10.93 -2.14
N PHE A 46 23.45 10.83 -1.05
CA PHE A 46 23.20 11.50 0.21
C PHE A 46 23.06 13.02 0.04
N ASN A 47 22.02 13.61 0.64
CA ASN A 47 21.64 15.03 0.55
C ASN A 47 21.27 15.55 -0.85
N THR A 48 21.06 14.68 -1.84
CA THR A 48 20.40 15.11 -3.08
C THR A 48 18.90 15.28 -2.84
N PRO A 49 18.23 16.25 -3.50
CA PRO A 49 16.77 16.35 -3.44
C PRO A 49 16.12 15.01 -3.83
N TYR A 50 16.69 14.33 -4.83
CA TYR A 50 16.29 13.00 -5.27
C TYR A 50 16.26 11.97 -4.13
N ALA A 51 17.32 11.88 -3.32
CA ALA A 51 17.38 10.94 -2.21
C ALA A 51 16.37 11.28 -1.11
N ILE A 52 16.19 12.56 -0.79
CA ILE A 52 15.19 13.00 0.19
C ILE A 52 13.78 12.59 -0.28
N PHE A 53 13.49 12.76 -1.58
CA PHE A 53 12.22 12.36 -2.17
C PHE A 53 11.98 10.86 -2.13
N ILE A 54 12.96 10.04 -2.54
CA ILE A 54 12.83 8.57 -2.51
C ILE A 54 12.61 8.09 -1.07
N ILE A 55 13.34 8.64 -0.09
CA ILE A 55 13.16 8.29 1.32
C ILE A 55 11.74 8.65 1.80
N ALA A 56 11.26 9.84 1.47
CA ALA A 56 9.91 10.27 1.83
C ALA A 56 8.84 9.36 1.21
N LEU A 57 9.00 9.00 -0.07
CA LEU A 57 8.09 8.10 -0.78
C LEU A 57 8.08 6.70 -0.14
N SER A 58 9.25 6.11 0.11
CA SER A 58 9.35 4.81 0.75
C SER A 58 8.75 4.78 2.17
N ILE A 59 8.84 5.87 2.93
CA ILE A 59 8.17 6.00 4.24
C ILE A 59 6.65 6.03 4.06
N ILE A 60 6.14 6.82 3.12
CA ILE A 60 4.70 6.91 2.84
C ILE A 60 4.15 5.55 2.41
N ASP A 61 4.87 4.82 1.55
CA ASP A 61 4.47 3.49 1.11
C ASP A 61 4.40 2.49 2.27
N ILE A 62 5.35 2.53 3.21
CA ILE A 62 5.29 1.71 4.43
C ILE A 62 4.04 2.04 5.25
N ILE A 63 3.76 3.32 5.48
CA ILE A 63 2.58 3.77 6.25
C ILE A 63 1.31 3.29 5.56
N LYS A 64 1.22 3.41 4.24
CA LYS A 64 0.08 2.96 3.43
C LYS A 64 -0.13 1.46 3.55
N ILE A 65 0.91 0.65 3.34
CA ILE A 65 0.84 -0.81 3.41
C ILE A 65 0.35 -1.27 4.80
N ILE A 66 0.86 -0.65 5.87
CA ILE A 66 0.44 -0.96 7.24
C ILE A 66 -1.02 -0.54 7.47
N ALA A 67 -1.42 0.65 7.01
CA ALA A 67 -2.78 1.14 7.16
C ALA A 67 -3.79 0.26 6.40
N GLU A 68 -3.53 -0.06 5.14
CA GLU A 68 -4.37 -0.94 4.32
C GLU A 68 -4.52 -2.31 4.97
N TYR A 69 -3.41 -2.91 5.42
CA TYR A 69 -3.48 -4.22 6.08
C TYR A 69 -4.24 -4.18 7.40
N PHE A 70 -4.10 -3.11 8.20
CA PHE A 70 -4.88 -2.94 9.43
C PHE A 70 -6.39 -2.82 9.16
N ILE A 71 -6.78 -2.11 8.09
CA ILE A 71 -8.18 -2.01 7.65
C ILE A 71 -8.71 -3.36 7.17
N HIS A 72 -7.88 -4.13 6.46
CA HIS A 72 -8.22 -5.50 6.08
C HIS A 72 -8.39 -6.38 7.32
N LEU A 73 -7.52 -6.32 8.33
CA LEU A 73 -7.75 -7.05 9.59
C LEU A 73 -9.06 -6.63 10.25
N LEU A 74 -9.39 -5.33 10.25
CA LEU A 74 -10.66 -4.83 10.75
C LEU A 74 -11.86 -5.35 9.95
N PHE A 75 -11.73 -5.66 8.66
CA PHE A 75 -12.79 -6.28 7.87
C PHE A 75 -13.27 -7.62 8.42
N VAL A 76 -12.36 -8.41 9.01
CA VAL A 76 -12.73 -9.66 9.69
C VAL A 76 -13.66 -9.40 10.87
N TYR A 77 -13.59 -8.20 11.47
CA TYR A 77 -14.40 -7.79 12.62
C TYR A 77 -15.59 -6.89 12.25
N ILE A 78 -15.51 -6.13 11.15
CA ILE A 78 -16.51 -5.15 10.72
C ILE A 78 -17.36 -5.75 9.60
N GLN A 79 -18.63 -6.05 9.89
CA GLN A 79 -19.61 -6.61 8.95
C GLN A 79 -20.09 -5.63 7.85
N HIS A 80 -19.29 -4.60 7.51
CA HIS A 80 -19.59 -3.60 6.48
C HIS A 80 -18.53 -3.60 5.37
N PRO A 81 -18.64 -4.49 4.36
CA PRO A 81 -17.67 -4.61 3.27
C PRO A 81 -17.47 -3.33 2.47
N TYR A 82 -18.52 -2.52 2.32
CA TYR A 82 -18.45 -1.25 1.59
C TYR A 82 -17.55 -0.21 2.27
N PHE A 83 -17.53 -0.18 3.61
CA PHE A 83 -16.69 0.75 4.35
C PHE A 83 -15.21 0.41 4.18
N VAL A 84 -14.85 -0.86 4.37
CA VAL A 84 -13.49 -1.36 4.17
C VAL A 84 -13.02 -1.12 2.75
N CYS A 85 -13.83 -1.50 1.75
CA CYS A 85 -13.52 -1.28 0.34
C CYS A 85 -13.27 0.21 0.03
N SER A 86 -14.09 1.11 0.57
CA SER A 86 -13.94 2.56 0.34
C SER A 86 -12.64 3.12 0.92
N ILE A 87 -12.20 2.65 2.09
CA ILE A 87 -10.95 3.12 2.70
C ILE A 87 -9.74 2.51 1.99
N THR A 88 -9.78 1.21 1.67
CA THR A 88 -8.72 0.57 0.87
C THR A 88 -8.56 1.29 -0.47
N TRP A 89 -9.66 1.54 -1.18
CA TRP A 89 -9.66 2.28 -2.44
C TRP A 89 -9.07 3.70 -2.29
N PHE A 90 -9.48 4.43 -1.26
CA PHE A 90 -8.96 5.77 -0.98
C PHE A 90 -7.45 5.75 -0.72
N LEU A 91 -6.95 4.81 0.09
CA LEU A 91 -5.53 4.65 0.39
C LEU A 91 -4.73 4.26 -0.86
N THR A 92 -5.27 3.35 -1.67
CA THR A 92 -4.65 2.91 -2.92
C THR A 92 -4.54 4.07 -3.90
N MET A 93 -5.63 4.78 -4.19
CA MET A 93 -5.65 5.92 -5.11
C MET A 93 -4.76 7.06 -4.62
N THR A 94 -4.72 7.33 -3.31
CA THR A 94 -3.87 8.39 -2.75
C THR A 94 -2.40 8.06 -2.93
N SER A 95 -1.98 6.83 -2.60
CA SER A 95 -0.59 6.42 -2.78
C SER A 95 -0.18 6.35 -4.25
N GLU A 96 -1.01 5.79 -5.14
CA GLU A 96 -0.68 5.76 -6.57
C GLU A 96 -0.52 7.16 -7.15
N ASN A 97 -1.43 8.08 -6.85
CA ASN A 97 -1.32 9.47 -7.30
C ASN A 97 -0.09 10.17 -6.74
N ILE A 98 0.28 9.90 -5.48
CA ILE A 98 1.49 10.42 -4.87
C ILE A 98 2.72 9.85 -5.60
N SER A 99 2.80 8.54 -5.82
CA SER A 99 3.90 7.89 -6.55
C SER A 99 4.03 8.39 -7.98
N TYR A 100 2.92 8.55 -8.71
CA TYR A 100 2.92 9.11 -10.07
C TYR A 100 3.30 10.60 -10.10
N ALA A 101 2.81 11.40 -9.15
CA ALA A 101 3.22 12.80 -9.03
C ALA A 101 4.72 12.92 -8.79
N PHE A 102 5.29 12.02 -7.97
CA PHE A 102 6.73 11.96 -7.76
C PHE A 102 7.51 11.51 -8.99
N LEU A 103 7.07 10.45 -9.69
CA LEU A 103 7.69 10.03 -10.96
C LEU A 103 7.62 11.14 -12.02
N GLY A 104 6.50 11.86 -12.10
CA GLY A 104 6.34 13.01 -12.99
C GLY A 104 7.24 14.20 -12.62
N ALA A 105 7.46 14.47 -11.34
CA ALA A 105 8.40 15.48 -10.87
C ALA A 105 9.87 15.12 -11.20
N LEU A 106 10.18 13.82 -11.27
CA LEU A 106 11.52 13.31 -11.61
C LEU A 106 11.77 13.23 -13.13
N GLY A 107 10.75 12.93 -13.93
CA GLY A 107 10.84 12.79 -15.39
C GLY A 107 10.83 14.10 -16.17
N ASN A 108 10.51 15.23 -15.52
CA ASN A 108 10.55 16.57 -16.11
C ASN A 108 11.87 17.33 -15.84
N VAL A 109 12.96 16.61 -15.55
CA VAL A 109 14.34 17.13 -15.52
C VAL A 109 15.05 16.81 -16.83
#